data_AF-A0A3S3N1W9-F1
#
_entry.id   AF-A0A3S3N1W9-F1
#
_cell.length_a   1.000
_cell.length_b   1.000
_cell.length_c   1.000
_cell.angle_alpha   90.00
_cell.angle_beta   90.00
_cell.angle_gamma   90.00
#
_symmetry.space_group_name_H-M   'P 1'
#
loop_
_entity.id
_entity.type
_entity.pdbx_description
1 polymer ?
#
loop_
_entity_poly.entity_id
_entity_poly.type
_entity_poly.pdbx_seq_one_letter_code
_entity_poly.pdbx_strand_id
1 'polypeptide(L)'
;KPAIGSGSIGVRLCRNVEEVAEHTNHLLGGDLTQSFPILVEEFAQGPYYCTHIMGNEVIGIAAADFSPPPHFVFHQCICPAPLSDDEHRRIADLSLRCLRALDLGWGPTNIELR
;
A
#
# COMPACT_ATOMS: atom_id res chain seq x y z
N LYS A 1 2.98 -3.54 10.30
CA LYS A 1 2.33 -2.21 10.13
C LYS A 1 1.02 -2.17 10.92
N PRO A 2 0.54 -1.00 11.38
CA PRO A 2 -0.83 -0.89 11.89
C PRO A 2 -1.84 -1.33 10.82
N ALA A 3 -2.85 -2.10 11.19
CA ALA A 3 -3.91 -2.51 10.26
C ALA A 3 -4.81 -1.33 9.84
N ILE A 4 -4.92 -0.31 10.69
CA ILE A 4 -5.60 0.94 10.41
C ILE A 4 -4.56 2.07 10.53
N GLY A 5 -4.42 2.87 9.48
CA GLY A 5 -3.48 3.97 9.43
C GLY A 5 -3.35 4.55 8.03
N SER A 6 -2.59 5.63 7.90
CA SER A 6 -2.34 6.31 6.62
C SER A 6 -0.96 6.96 6.61
N GLY A 7 -0.46 7.31 5.42
CA GLY A 7 0.78 8.07 5.26
C GLY A 7 2.04 7.32 5.69
N SER A 8 2.03 5.99 5.61
CA SER A 8 3.15 5.12 5.97
C SER A 8 3.58 5.18 7.44
N ILE A 9 2.77 5.79 8.30
CA ILE A 9 3.04 5.91 9.73
C ILE A 9 3.02 4.51 10.36
N GLY A 10 4.10 4.14 11.04
CA GLY A 10 4.25 2.84 11.67
C GLY A 10 4.53 1.67 10.71
N VAL A 11 4.77 1.93 9.42
CA VAL A 11 5.21 0.92 8.46
C VAL A 11 6.74 0.84 8.47
N ARG A 12 7.29 -0.35 8.68
CA ARG A 12 8.73 -0.62 8.72
C ARG A 12 9.02 -1.97 8.10
N LEU A 13 10.01 -2.03 7.21
CA LEU A 13 10.59 -3.28 6.72
C LEU A 13 11.46 -3.87 7.83
N CYS A 14 11.14 -5.09 8.25
CA CYS A 14 11.89 -5.85 9.25
C CYS A 14 12.56 -7.05 8.54
N ARG A 15 13.85 -7.26 8.77
CA ARG A 15 14.65 -8.31 8.10
C ARG A 15 14.69 -9.63 8.84
N ASN A 16 14.33 -9.63 10.11
CA ASN A 16 14.38 -10.79 10.99
C ASN A 16 13.31 -10.68 12.09
N VAL A 17 13.19 -11.74 12.89
CA VAL A 17 12.16 -11.85 13.93
C VAL A 17 12.41 -10.86 15.07
N GLU A 18 13.67 -10.55 15.34
CA GLU A 18 14.08 -9.59 16.37
C GLU A 18 13.61 -8.17 16.03
N GLU A 19 13.81 -7.73 14.77
CA GLU A 19 13.33 -6.44 14.27
C GLU A 19 11.79 -6.36 14.29
N VAL A 20 11.09 -7.47 14.00
CA VAL A 20 9.63 -7.54 14.10
C VAL A 20 9.17 -7.34 15.56
N ALA A 21 9.83 -8.01 16.51
CA ALA A 21 9.49 -7.88 17.93
C ALA A 21 9.74 -6.46 18.45
N GLU A 22 10.89 -5.86 18.11
CA GLU A 22 11.23 -4.47 18.45
C GLU A 22 10.17 -3.50 17.93
N HIS A 23 9.84 -3.58 16.64
CA HIS A 23 8.89 -2.67 16.02
C HIS A 23 7.46 -2.85 16.55
N THR A 24 7.05 -4.09 16.83
CA THR A 24 5.75 -4.38 17.42
C THR A 24 5.61 -3.77 18.81
N ASN A 25 6.63 -3.91 19.66
CA ASN A 25 6.65 -3.28 20.98
C ASN A 25 6.59 -1.74 20.90
N HIS A 26 7.27 -1.16 19.91
CA HIS A 26 7.21 0.28 19.64
C HIS A 26 5.79 0.73 19.23
N LEU A 27 5.14 0.00 18.31
CA LEU A 27 3.77 0.32 17.86
C LEU A 27 2.73 0.22 18.97
N LEU A 28 2.92 -0.69 19.92
CA LEU A 28 2.05 -0.87 21.09
C LEU A 28 2.35 0.13 22.21
N GLY A 29 3.34 1.02 22.04
CA GLY A 29 3.75 1.98 23.06
C GLY A 29 4.23 1.32 24.37
N GLY A 30 4.68 0.06 24.29
CA GLY A 30 5.02 -0.76 25.46
C GLY A 30 3.83 -1.31 26.25
N ASP A 31 2.60 -1.04 25.82
CA ASP A 31 1.37 -1.56 26.43
C ASP A 31 0.72 -2.62 25.53
N LEU A 32 0.95 -3.89 25.89
CA LEU A 32 0.40 -5.04 25.17
C LEU A 32 -1.13 -5.16 25.29
N THR A 33 -1.79 -4.31 26.09
CA THR A 33 -3.26 -4.25 26.19
C THR A 33 -3.88 -3.34 25.13
N GLN A 34 -3.08 -2.52 24.43
CA GLN A 34 -3.57 -1.74 23.29
C GLN A 34 -4.02 -2.65 22.15
N SER A 35 -5.30 -2.53 21.80
CA SER A 35 -6.00 -3.48 20.91
C SER A 35 -6.12 -2.96 19.47
N PHE A 36 -5.02 -2.50 18.86
CA PHE A 36 -5.00 -2.23 17.42
C PHE A 36 -4.34 -3.39 16.69
N PRO A 37 -5.00 -3.97 15.67
CA PRO A 37 -4.41 -5.10 14.95
C PRO A 37 -3.13 -4.67 14.24
N ILE A 38 -2.07 -5.47 14.39
CA ILE A 38 -0.79 -5.31 13.70
C ILE A 38 -0.72 -6.36 12.59
N LEU A 39 -0.40 -5.92 11.38
CA LEU A 39 -0.24 -6.76 10.21
C LEU A 39 1.24 -7.01 9.92
N VAL A 40 1.61 -8.28 9.77
CA VAL A 40 2.93 -8.71 9.28
C VAL A 40 2.70 -9.34 7.93
N GLU A 41 3.36 -8.82 6.90
CA GLU A 41 3.19 -9.22 5.50
C GLU A 41 4.54 -9.56 4.90
N GLU A 42 4.56 -10.44 3.91
CA GLU A 42 5.74 -10.68 3.08
C GLU A 42 6.13 -9.39 2.35
N PHE A 43 7.43 -9.10 2.27
CA PHE A 43 7.92 -7.96 1.52
C PHE A 43 7.94 -8.27 0.01
N ALA A 44 6.89 -7.83 -0.70
CA ALA A 44 6.83 -7.91 -2.15
C ALA A 44 7.85 -6.95 -2.80
N GLN A 45 8.79 -7.53 -3.55
CA GLN A 45 9.75 -6.78 -4.35
C GLN A 45 9.14 -6.43 -5.71
N GLY A 46 9.27 -5.17 -6.12
CA GLY A 46 8.74 -4.70 -7.40
C GLY A 46 8.51 -3.20 -7.43
N PRO A 47 8.18 -2.64 -8.60
CA PRO A 47 7.69 -1.27 -8.70
C PRO A 47 6.40 -1.10 -7.90
N TYR A 48 6.11 0.13 -7.46
CA TYR A 48 4.83 0.45 -6.83
C TYR A 48 3.94 1.18 -7.83
N TYR A 49 2.66 0.82 -7.84
CA TYR A 49 1.63 1.51 -8.59
C TYR A 49 0.46 1.88 -7.69
N CYS A 50 -0.16 3.01 -7.96
CA CYS A 50 -1.43 3.42 -7.35
C CYS A 50 -2.45 3.70 -8.44
N THR A 51 -3.56 2.98 -8.43
CA THR A 51 -4.69 3.24 -9.34
C THR A 51 -5.65 4.20 -8.66
N HIS A 52 -5.89 5.36 -9.27
CA HIS A 52 -6.88 6.34 -8.84
C HIS A 52 -8.19 6.13 -9.57
N ILE A 53 -9.28 5.90 -8.83
CA ILE A 53 -10.57 5.46 -9.36
C ILE A 53 -11.68 6.38 -8.84
N MET A 54 -12.67 6.67 -9.68
CA MET A 54 -13.91 7.33 -9.29
C MET A 54 -15.10 6.44 -9.69
N GLY A 55 -15.75 5.82 -8.70
CA GLY A 55 -16.76 4.79 -8.96
C GLY A 55 -16.14 3.59 -9.67
N ASN A 56 -16.49 3.38 -10.94
CA ASN A 56 -15.98 2.28 -11.76
C ASN A 56 -15.01 2.74 -12.87
N GLU A 57 -14.60 4.01 -12.85
CA GLU A 57 -13.73 4.61 -13.87
C GLU A 57 -12.33 4.80 -13.32
N VAL A 58 -11.32 4.26 -14.02
CA VAL A 58 -9.91 4.51 -13.72
C VAL A 58 -9.53 5.89 -14.25
N ILE A 59 -9.21 6.82 -13.35
CA ILE A 59 -8.84 8.20 -13.68
C ILE A 59 -7.36 8.30 -14.04
N GLY A 60 -6.52 7.49 -13.41
CA GLY A 60 -5.10 7.41 -13.72
C GLY A 60 -4.38 6.37 -12.88
N ILE A 61 -3.25 5.89 -13.40
CA ILE A 61 -2.33 5.04 -12.66
C ILE A 61 -1.06 5.83 -12.44
N ALA A 62 -0.64 5.93 -11.19
CA ALA A 62 0.62 6.56 -10.79
C ALA A 62 1.66 5.48 -10.46
N ALA A 63 2.92 5.78 -10.72
CA ALA A 63 4.05 5.03 -10.21
C ALA A 63 4.78 5.89 -9.18
N ALA A 64 5.34 5.27 -8.14
CA ALA A 64 6.02 6.03 -7.10
C ALA A 64 7.21 5.27 -6.49
N ASP A 65 8.20 6.05 -6.09
CA ASP A 65 9.39 5.59 -5.39
C ASP A 65 9.33 5.96 -3.91
N PHE A 66 9.96 5.12 -3.09
CA PHE A 66 10.05 5.32 -1.65
C PHE A 66 11.42 5.80 -1.25
N SER A 67 11.49 6.47 -0.09
CA SER A 67 12.73 6.66 0.64
C SER A 67 13.46 5.33 0.85
N PRO A 68 14.79 5.34 1.01
CA PRO A 68 15.52 4.12 1.37
C PRO A 68 14.92 3.43 2.61
N PRO A 69 15.02 2.09 2.69
CA PRO A 69 14.59 1.32 3.85
C PRO A 69 15.18 1.86 5.18
N PRO A 70 14.50 1.62 6.32
CA PRO A 70 13.44 0.65 6.51
C PRO A 70 12.02 1.22 6.36
N HIS A 71 11.87 2.52 6.08
CA HIS A 71 10.58 3.19 6.00
C HIS A 71 10.06 3.27 4.56
N PHE A 72 8.75 3.36 4.42
CA PHE A 72 8.05 3.43 3.15
C PHE A 72 7.46 4.81 2.90
N VAL A 73 8.23 5.88 3.13
CA VAL A 73 7.78 7.25 2.86
C VAL A 73 7.92 7.52 1.36
N PHE A 74 6.88 8.00 0.70
CA PHE A 74 6.98 8.37 -0.71
C PHE A 74 8.00 9.50 -0.90
N HIS A 75 8.90 9.29 -1.85
CA HIS A 75 9.92 10.27 -2.22
C HIS A 75 9.56 10.98 -3.53
N GLN A 76 9.09 10.22 -4.53
CA GLN A 76 8.76 10.73 -5.86
C GLN A 76 7.57 9.97 -6.44
N CYS A 77 6.78 10.64 -7.28
CA CYS A 77 5.61 10.07 -7.94
C CYS A 77 5.51 10.63 -9.36
N ILE A 78 5.07 9.79 -10.30
CA ILE A 78 4.77 10.15 -11.68
C ILE A 78 3.35 9.71 -12.04
N CYS A 79 2.57 10.61 -12.64
CA CYS A 79 1.23 10.35 -13.13
C CYS A 79 1.03 11.07 -14.48
N PRO A 80 0.72 10.34 -15.58
CA PRO A 80 0.53 8.89 -15.63
C PRO A 80 1.85 8.10 -15.48
N ALA A 81 1.76 6.89 -14.93
CA ALA A 81 2.87 5.94 -14.88
C ALA A 81 3.32 5.57 -16.31
N PRO A 82 4.63 5.43 -16.57
CA PRO A 82 5.13 5.03 -17.88
C PRO A 82 4.91 3.51 -18.10
N LEU A 83 3.68 3.15 -18.47
CA LEU A 83 3.23 1.78 -18.68
C LEU A 83 2.98 1.51 -20.17
N SER A 84 3.20 0.28 -20.60
CA SER A 84 2.63 -0.21 -21.85
C SER A 84 1.10 -0.33 -21.76
N ASP A 85 0.42 -0.33 -22.89
CA ASP A 85 -1.04 -0.52 -22.95
C ASP A 85 -1.49 -1.82 -22.26
N ASP A 86 -0.67 -2.87 -22.37
CA ASP A 86 -0.93 -4.16 -21.74
C ASP A 86 -0.80 -4.11 -20.21
N GLU A 87 0.23 -3.45 -19.68
CA GLU A 87 0.40 -3.26 -18.24
C GLU A 87 -0.70 -2.39 -17.66
N HIS A 88 -1.00 -1.27 -18.33
CA HIS A 88 -2.08 -0.37 -17.94
C HIS A 88 -3.41 -1.13 -17.84
N ARG A 89 -3.76 -1.90 -18.88
CA ARG A 89 -4.98 -2.72 -18.91
C ARG A 89 -5.01 -3.74 -17.78
N ARG A 90 -3.91 -4.48 -17.55
CA ARG A 90 -3.85 -5.50 -16.48
C ARG A 90 -4.04 -4.90 -15.10
N ILE A 91 -3.40 -3.77 -14.82
CA ILE A 91 -3.52 -3.04 -13.55
C ILE A 91 -4.94 -2.52 -13.36
N ALA A 92 -5.50 -1.85 -14.37
CA ALA A 92 -6.87 -1.33 -14.34
C ALA A 92 -7.90 -2.44 -14.10
N ASP A 93 -7.82 -3.54 -14.85
CA ASP A 93 -8.73 -4.68 -14.72
C ASP A 93 -8.64 -5.33 -13.34
N LEU A 94 -7.43 -5.48 -12.79
CA LEU A 94 -7.24 -6.02 -11.45
C LEU A 94 -7.89 -5.12 -10.39
N SER A 95 -7.60 -3.82 -10.45
CA SER A 95 -8.13 -2.84 -9.50
C SER A 95 -9.67 -2.79 -9.51
N LEU A 96 -10.28 -2.76 -10.69
CA LEU A 96 -11.75 -2.77 -10.82
C LEU A 96 -12.38 -4.08 -10.35
N ARG A 97 -11.70 -5.23 -10.53
CA ARG A 97 -12.18 -6.51 -9.98
C ARG A 97 -12.11 -6.52 -8.45
N CYS A 98 -11.05 -5.96 -7.85
CA CYS A 98 -10.93 -5.85 -6.39
C CYS A 98 -12.07 -5.00 -5.80
N LEU A 99 -12.35 -3.83 -6.38
CA LEU A 99 -13.45 -2.97 -5.93
C LEU A 99 -14.80 -3.68 -6.03
N ARG A 100 -15.06 -4.36 -7.14
CA ARG A 100 -16.29 -5.14 -7.33
C ARG A 100 -16.43 -6.25 -6.29
N ALA A 101 -15.34 -6.95 -5.96
CA ALA A 101 -15.35 -8.01 -4.96
C ALA A 101 -15.66 -7.49 -3.55
N LEU A 102 -15.36 -6.21 -3.29
CA LEU A 102 -15.62 -5.53 -2.02
C LEU A 102 -16.93 -4.71 -2.02
N ASP A 103 -17.70 -4.74 -3.12
CA ASP A 103 -18.89 -3.90 -3.34
C ASP A 103 -18.62 -2.39 -3.18
N LEU A 104 -17.40 -1.96 -3.55
CA LEU A 104 -16.95 -0.56 -3.48
C LEU A 104 -17.03 0.09 -4.87
N GLY A 105 -18.24 0.41 -5.31
CA GLY A 105 -18.51 1.00 -6.64
C GLY A 105 -18.83 2.50 -6.65
N TRP A 106 -18.52 3.23 -5.57
CA TRP A 106 -18.93 4.61 -5.39
C TRP A 106 -17.80 5.48 -4.82
N GLY A 107 -17.76 6.75 -5.25
CA GLY A 107 -16.80 7.73 -4.75
C GLY A 107 -15.35 7.49 -5.19
N PRO A 108 -14.40 8.29 -4.68
CA PRO A 108 -12.99 8.14 -4.98
C PRO A 108 -12.39 6.95 -4.22
N THR A 109 -11.57 6.14 -4.88
CA THR A 109 -10.82 5.05 -4.25
C THR A 109 -9.42 4.93 -4.85
N ASN A 110 -8.47 4.50 -4.01
CA ASN A 110 -7.11 4.17 -4.42
C ASN A 110 -6.87 2.67 -4.20
N ILE A 111 -6.23 2.03 -5.17
CA ILE A 111 -5.67 0.68 -5.00
C ILE A 111 -4.17 0.74 -5.22
N GLU A 112 -3.43 0.31 -4.21
CA GLU A 112 -1.97 0.22 -4.23
C GLU A 112 -1.52 -1.19 -4.59
N LEU A 113 -0.58 -1.31 -5.51
CA LEU A 113 -0.10 -2.58 -6.07
C LEU A 113 1.43 -2.63 -6.09
N ARG A 114 1.95 -3.85 -6.01
CA ARG A 114 3.35 -4.23 -6.26
C ARG A 114 3.38 -5.52 -7.06
#